data_AF-A0AAW9Q6N3-F1
#
_entry.id   AF-A0AAW9Q6N3-F1
#
_cell.length_a   1.000
_cell.length_b   1.000
_cell.length_c   1.000
_cell.angle_alpha   90.00
_cell.angle_beta   90.00
_cell.angle_gamma   90.00
#
_symmetry.space_group_name_H-M   'P 1'
#
loop_
_entity.id
_entity.type
_entity.pdbx_description
1 polymer ?
#
loop_
_entity_poly.entity_id
_entity_poly.type
_entity_poly.pdbx_seq_one_letter_code
_entity_poly.pdbx_strand_id
1 'polypeptide(L)'
;MAPVIREGILGVVSLSDILNKGDFLEKPKVVVARNELSRAIAEAKSVCAGSGIISKECATAWALVENIEAEMIYQSGADVPEKAAFQLYCDENPKIFQVLGTGQLVS
;
A
#
# COMPACT_ATOMS: atom_id res chain seq x y z
N MET A 1 28.87 23.91 -13.76
CA MET A 1 29.44 22.60 -14.13
C MET A 1 30.16 22.05 -12.91
N ALA A 2 29.77 20.88 -12.41
CA ALA A 2 30.39 20.26 -11.25
C ALA A 2 30.82 18.83 -11.63
N PRO A 3 32.12 18.45 -11.49
CA PRO A 3 32.60 17.15 -11.91
C PRO A 3 32.42 16.13 -10.77
N VAL A 4 32.05 14.89 -11.11
CA VAL A 4 32.06 13.77 -10.18
C VAL A 4 33.18 12.84 -10.62
N ILE A 5 34.24 12.73 -9.82
CA ILE A 5 35.31 11.75 -10.00
C ILE A 5 35.17 10.72 -8.88
N ARG A 6 34.76 9.51 -9.23
CA ARG A 6 35.05 8.30 -8.46
C ARG A 6 35.84 7.37 -9.36
N GLU A 7 36.95 6.89 -8.81
CA GLU A 7 37.89 6.00 -9.49
C GLU A 7 37.22 4.71 -9.94
N GLY A 8 37.51 4.32 -11.19
CA GLY A 8 37.07 3.07 -11.79
C GLY A 8 35.82 3.25 -12.66
N ILE A 9 36.02 3.26 -13.97
CA ILE A 9 34.94 3.25 -14.98
C ILE A 9 34.17 1.93 -14.82
N LEU A 10 33.14 1.91 -13.97
CA LEU A 10 32.14 0.86 -13.94
C LEU A 10 31.19 1.09 -15.11
N GLY A 11 31.65 0.66 -16.30
CA GLY A 11 30.86 0.32 -17.49
C GLY A 11 29.89 1.38 -18.02
N VAL A 12 29.86 1.54 -19.35
CA VAL A 12 28.69 2.17 -19.99
C VAL A 12 27.45 1.35 -19.62
N VAL A 13 26.51 1.94 -18.88
CA VAL A 13 25.20 1.32 -18.69
C VAL A 13 24.47 1.45 -20.02
N SER A 14 24.37 0.35 -20.77
CA SER A 14 23.60 0.31 -22.01
C SER A 14 22.10 0.31 -21.71
N LEU A 15 21.27 0.84 -22.62
CA LEU A 15 19.81 0.58 -22.58
C LEU A 15 19.54 -0.94 -22.53
N SER A 16 20.41 -1.75 -23.13
CA SER A 16 20.35 -3.21 -23.04
C SER A 16 20.64 -3.76 -21.64
N ASP A 17 21.51 -3.14 -20.85
CA ASP A 17 21.75 -3.54 -19.45
C ASP A 17 20.58 -3.14 -18.55
N ILE A 18 19.96 -1.98 -18.79
CA ILE A 18 18.73 -1.56 -18.07
C ILE A 18 17.59 -2.55 -18.35
N LEU A 19 17.44 -2.99 -19.61
CA LEU A 19 16.40 -3.94 -20.00
C LEU A 19 16.69 -5.38 -19.54
N ASN A 20 17.95 -5.82 -19.49
CA ASN A 20 18.27 -7.21 -19.13
C ASN A 20 18.61 -7.44 -17.65
N LYS A 21 18.97 -6.40 -16.88
CA LYS A 21 19.37 -6.54 -15.46
C LYS A 21 18.58 -5.69 -14.49
N GLY A 22 17.71 -4.80 -14.99
CA GLY A 22 16.84 -4.02 -14.14
C GLY A 22 15.70 -4.87 -13.60
N ASP A 23 15.60 -4.95 -12.27
CA ASP A 23 14.40 -5.34 -11.50
C ASP A 23 13.10 -4.60 -11.95
N PHE A 24 13.26 -3.63 -12.86
CA PHE A 24 12.23 -2.99 -13.67
C PHE A 24 11.41 -3.95 -14.56
N LEU A 25 11.94 -5.09 -15.01
CA LEU A 25 11.11 -6.09 -15.71
C LEU A 25 10.41 -7.03 -14.74
N GLU A 26 11.02 -7.32 -13.59
CA GLU A 26 10.49 -8.30 -12.65
C GLU A 26 9.36 -7.73 -11.79
N LYS A 27 9.50 -6.55 -11.14
CA LYS A 27 8.46 -6.02 -10.21
C LYS A 27 8.32 -4.48 -10.15
N PRO A 28 8.26 -3.73 -11.28
CA PRO A 28 8.11 -2.27 -11.25
C PRO A 28 6.78 -1.81 -10.65
N LYS A 29 5.72 -2.62 -10.81
CA LYS A 29 4.37 -2.33 -10.32
C LYS A 29 4.28 -2.34 -8.80
N VAL A 30 5.10 -3.14 -8.11
CA VAL A 30 5.06 -3.26 -6.64
C VAL A 30 5.54 -1.99 -5.96
N VAL A 31 6.55 -1.32 -6.52
CA VAL A 31 7.06 -0.05 -5.96
C VAL A 31 6.03 1.07 -6.12
N VAL A 32 5.39 1.18 -7.28
CA VAL A 32 4.31 2.15 -7.51
C VAL A 32 3.12 1.85 -6.59
N ALA A 33 2.71 0.58 -6.49
CA ALA A 33 1.60 0.15 -5.66
C ALA A 33 1.80 0.45 -4.16
N ARG A 34 3.03 0.39 -3.62
CA ARG A 34 3.30 0.79 -2.23
C ARG A 34 3.03 2.27 -1.94
N ASN A 35 3.37 3.14 -2.88
CA ASN A 35 3.09 4.57 -2.76
C ASN A 35 1.57 4.82 -2.82
N GLU A 36 0.87 4.10 -3.71
CA GLU A 36 -0.59 4.17 -3.82
C GLU A 36 -1.28 3.63 -2.58
N LEU A 37 -0.81 2.52 -2.01
CA LEU A 37 -1.32 1.98 -0.75
C LEU A 37 -1.19 3.01 0.38
N SER A 38 -0.01 3.61 0.53
CA SER A 38 0.24 4.60 1.59
C SER A 38 -0.71 5.81 1.47
N ARG A 39 -0.96 6.26 0.24
CA ARG A 39 -1.94 7.32 -0.05
C ARG A 39 -3.37 6.88 0.27
N ALA A 40 -3.76 5.68 -0.14
CA ALA A 40 -5.10 5.14 0.10
C ALA A 40 -5.38 4.95 1.60
N ILE A 41 -4.39 4.53 2.39
CA ILE A 41 -4.52 4.44 3.86
C ILE A 41 -4.73 5.82 4.47
N ALA A 42 -3.96 6.83 4.06
CA ALA A 42 -4.13 8.19 4.55
C ALA A 42 -5.50 8.77 4.18
N GLU A 43 -5.96 8.52 2.96
CA GLU A 43 -7.28 8.90 2.49
C GLU A 43 -8.39 8.20 3.26
N ALA A 44 -8.30 6.88 3.47
CA ALA A 44 -9.28 6.12 4.26
C ALA A 44 -9.38 6.67 5.70
N LYS A 45 -8.24 6.93 6.36
CA LYS A 45 -8.23 7.59 7.68
C LYS A 45 -8.92 8.95 7.65
N SER A 46 -8.64 9.78 6.63
CA SER A 46 -9.25 11.10 6.47
C SER A 46 -10.75 11.03 6.22
N VAL A 47 -11.21 10.13 5.34
CA VAL A 47 -12.63 9.92 5.02
C VAL A 47 -13.38 9.43 6.25
N CYS A 48 -12.83 8.46 6.96
CA CYS A 48 -13.42 7.94 8.19
C CYS A 48 -13.50 9.00 9.31
N ALA A 49 -12.53 9.92 9.38
CA ALA A 49 -12.55 11.02 10.33
C ALA A 49 -13.62 12.09 9.98
N GLY A 50 -13.89 12.30 8.68
CA GLY A 50 -14.88 13.27 8.21
C GLY A 50 -16.32 12.75 8.15
N SER A 51 -16.52 11.61 7.49
CA SER A 51 -17.84 11.00 7.26
C SER A 51 -18.31 10.11 8.42
N GLY A 52 -17.40 9.75 9.33
CA GLY A 52 -17.65 8.85 10.44
C GLY A 52 -17.27 7.41 10.14
N ILE A 53 -16.91 6.67 11.20
CA ILE A 53 -16.30 5.34 11.12
C ILE A 53 -17.23 4.24 10.55
N ILE A 54 -18.54 4.43 10.66
CA ILE A 54 -19.59 3.53 10.17
C ILE A 54 -20.18 3.98 8.82
N SER A 55 -19.65 5.05 8.25
CA SER A 55 -20.13 5.56 6.97
C SER A 55 -19.79 4.61 5.83
N LYS A 56 -20.63 4.60 4.81
CA LYS A 56 -20.40 3.81 3.60
C LYS A 56 -19.12 4.26 2.89
N GLU A 57 -18.82 5.56 2.97
CA GLU A 57 -17.64 6.20 2.41
C GLU A 57 -16.38 5.68 3.08
N CYS A 58 -16.37 5.58 4.42
CA CYS A 58 -15.27 4.99 5.19
C CYS A 58 -15.06 3.52 4.82
N ALA A 59 -16.13 2.73 4.75
CA ALA A 59 -16.05 1.32 4.36
C ALA A 59 -15.52 1.14 2.93
N THR A 60 -15.95 2.00 2.00
CA THR A 60 -15.50 1.96 0.60
C THR A 60 -14.02 2.33 0.48
N ALA A 61 -13.55 3.32 1.26
CA ALA A 61 -12.15 3.72 1.26
C ALA A 61 -11.24 2.61 1.80
N TRP A 62 -11.66 1.89 2.85
CA TRP A 62 -10.91 0.72 3.35
C TRP A 62 -10.96 -0.48 2.41
N ALA A 63 -12.07 -0.72 1.70
CA ALA A 63 -12.13 -1.76 0.68
C ALA A 63 -11.14 -1.50 -0.48
N LEU A 64 -10.88 -0.23 -0.82
CA LEU A 64 -9.85 0.12 -1.80
C LEU A 64 -8.44 -0.24 -1.30
N VAL A 65 -8.15 0.03 -0.01
CA VAL A 65 -6.87 -0.33 0.62
C VAL A 65 -6.66 -1.84 0.54
N GLU A 66 -7.66 -2.64 0.93
CA GLU A 66 -7.59 -4.11 0.90
C GLU A 66 -7.36 -4.67 -0.51
N ASN A 67 -8.01 -4.08 -1.53
CA ASN A 67 -7.80 -4.48 -2.92
C ASN A 67 -6.35 -4.21 -3.39
N ILE A 68 -5.77 -3.07 -3.03
CA ILE A 68 -4.38 -2.74 -3.36
C ILE A 68 -3.42 -3.71 -2.64
N GLU A 69 -3.67 -4.00 -1.36
CA GLU A 69 -2.88 -4.98 -0.60
C GLU A 69 -2.93 -6.38 -1.25
N ALA A 70 -4.13 -6.85 -1.61
CA ALA A 70 -4.32 -8.14 -2.26
C ALA A 70 -3.58 -8.24 -3.60
N GLU A 71 -3.67 -7.21 -4.43
CA GLU A 71 -2.96 -7.16 -5.72
C GLU A 71 -1.44 -7.14 -5.51
N MET A 72 -0.93 -6.39 -4.51
CA MET A 72 0.49 -6.39 -4.19
C MET A 72 0.98 -7.76 -3.74
N ILE A 73 0.23 -8.46 -2.88
CA ILE A 73 0.56 -9.83 -2.44
C ILE A 73 0.59 -10.77 -3.65
N TYR A 74 -0.45 -10.71 -4.48
CA TYR A 74 -0.56 -11.52 -5.70
C TYR A 74 0.61 -11.29 -6.66
N GLN A 75 0.91 -10.03 -7.00
CA GLN A 75 1.98 -9.67 -7.93
C GLN A 75 3.38 -9.95 -7.36
N SER A 76 3.57 -9.79 -6.05
CA SER A 76 4.87 -10.03 -5.43
C SER A 76 5.13 -11.50 -5.13
N GLY A 77 4.08 -12.33 -5.08
CA GLY A 77 4.13 -13.72 -4.61
C GLY A 77 4.46 -13.82 -3.12
N ALA A 78 4.20 -12.75 -2.36
CA ALA A 78 4.45 -12.71 -0.93
C ALA A 78 3.39 -13.51 -0.16
N ASP A 79 3.72 -13.88 1.08
CA ASP A 79 2.72 -14.43 1.99
C ASP A 79 1.69 -13.37 2.38
N VAL A 80 0.46 -13.81 2.60
CA VAL A 80 -0.61 -12.95 3.13
C VAL A 80 -0.22 -12.53 4.56
N PRO A 81 -0.19 -11.23 4.87
CA PRO A 81 0.13 -10.78 6.22
C PRO A 81 -0.94 -11.26 7.20
N GLU A 82 -0.54 -11.53 8.44
CA GLU A 82 -1.46 -11.95 9.51
C GLU A 82 -2.55 -10.89 9.80
N LYS A 83 -2.24 -9.62 9.57
CA LYS A 83 -3.16 -8.49 9.74
C LYS A 83 -3.08 -7.54 8.55
N ALA A 84 -4.24 -7.20 7.99
CA ALA A 84 -4.38 -6.14 7.00
C ALA A 84 -4.24 -4.75 7.64
N ALA A 85 -3.98 -3.72 6.83
CA ALA A 85 -3.84 -2.35 7.32
C ALA A 85 -5.08 -1.85 8.08
N PHE A 86 -6.29 -2.26 7.66
CA PHE A 86 -7.53 -1.92 8.35
C PHE A 86 -7.60 -2.54 9.75
N GLN A 87 -7.17 -3.79 9.91
CA GLN A 87 -7.16 -4.47 11.21
C GLN A 87 -6.21 -3.77 12.18
N LEU A 88 -5.01 -3.40 11.73
CA LEU A 88 -4.06 -2.62 12.53
C LEU A 88 -4.66 -1.28 12.94
N TYR A 89 -5.35 -0.61 12.02
CA TYR A 89 -6.04 0.64 12.32
C TYR A 89 -7.14 0.47 13.38
N CYS A 90 -7.91 -0.61 13.34
CA CYS A 90 -8.90 -0.93 14.37
C CYS A 90 -8.26 -1.24 15.73
N ASP A 91 -7.13 -1.95 15.74
CA ASP A 91 -6.38 -2.28 16.97
C ASP A 91 -5.80 -1.00 17.64
N GLU A 92 -5.29 -0.06 16.84
CA GLU A 92 -4.77 1.23 17.31
C GLU A 92 -5.86 2.19 17.80
N ASN A 93 -7.11 1.96 17.39
CA ASN A 93 -8.24 2.81 17.70
C ASN A 93 -9.35 1.99 18.38
N PRO A 94 -9.21 1.62 19.67
CA PRO A 94 -10.17 0.78 20.38
C PRO A 94 -11.59 1.37 20.45
N LYS A 95 -11.74 2.69 20.22
CA LYS A 95 -13.05 3.35 20.06
C LYS A 95 -13.79 2.92 18.78
N ILE A 96 -13.08 2.46 17.75
CA ILE A 96 -13.64 1.90 16.51
C ILE A 96 -14.22 0.50 16.77
N PHE A 97 -13.47 -0.31 17.51
CA PHE A 97 -13.88 -1.67 17.89
C PHE A 97 -15.19 -1.66 18.67
N GLN A 98 -15.40 -0.63 19.50
CA GLN A 98 -16.63 -0.49 20.27
C GLN A 98 -17.86 -0.19 19.39
N VAL A 99 -17.69 0.42 18.21
CA VAL A 99 -18.80 0.70 17.29
C VAL A 99 -19.11 -0.48 16.37
N LEU A 100 -18.08 -1.19 15.89
CA LEU A 100 -18.26 -2.39 15.05
C LEU A 100 -18.66 -3.63 15.87
N GLY A 101 -18.24 -3.72 17.13
CA GLY A 101 -18.53 -4.84 18.04
C GLY A 101 -19.91 -4.78 18.70
N THR A 102 -20.63 -3.65 18.67
CA THR A 102 -21.91 -3.48 19.40
C THR A 102 -23.13 -3.21 18.52
N GLY A 103 -23.16 -3.71 17.29
CA GLY A 103 -24.44 -3.86 16.59
C GLY A 103 -24.43 -3.47 15.13
N GLN A 104 -24.08 -4.44 14.28
CA GLN A 104 -24.86 -4.68 13.07
C GLN A 104 -24.78 -6.16 12.69
N LEU A 105 -25.28 -7.01 13.59
CA LEU A 105 -25.80 -8.31 13.17
C LEU A 105 -27.08 -8.01 12.38
N VAL A 106 -26.97 -8.16 11.06
CA VAL A 106 -27.98 -8.74 10.15
C VAL A 106 -29.44 -8.48 10.54
N SER A 107 -30.09 -7.53 9.87
CA SER A 107 -31.54 -7.60 9.63
C SER A 107 -31.87 -8.77 8.71
#